data_AF-A0A9Q1DJA2-F1
#
_entry.id   AF-A0A9Q1DJA2-F1
#
_cell.length_a   1.000
_cell.length_b   1.000
_cell.length_c   1.000
_cell.angle_alpha   90.00
_cell.angle_beta   90.00
_cell.angle_gamma   90.00
#
_symmetry.space_group_name_H-M   'P 1'
#
loop_
_entity.id
_entity.type
_entity.pdbx_description
1 polymer ?
#
loop_
_entity_poly.entity_id
_entity_poly.type
_entity_poly.pdbx_seq_one_letter_code
_entity_poly.pdbx_strand_id
1 'polypeptide(L)'
;MTLRNFGMGKRSMEERILGEISYITTHLENNAAGQPTDPHILFHKATFNIICSILFGSRYEQEDRFLQLIVPHITEISKILNGPWAAIYEMFPLLRYLPLPFQKAFQIMNMIRRLLADQVSQHKESRVPGELRDLTDCYLDE
;
A
#
# COMPACT_ATOMS: atom_id res chain seq x y z
N MET A 1 -7.01 -10.64 -16.61
CA MET A 1 -6.76 -11.61 -15.49
C MET A 1 -7.64 -11.33 -14.26
N THR A 2 -7.67 -12.21 -13.22
CA THR A 2 -8.47 -11.97 -11.97
C THR A 2 -7.63 -12.09 -10.69
N LEU A 3 -8.05 -11.44 -9.60
CA LEU A 3 -7.40 -11.55 -8.28
C LEU A 3 -7.35 -12.98 -7.73
N ARG A 4 -8.27 -13.85 -8.17
CA ARG A 4 -8.27 -15.28 -7.81
C ARG A 4 -7.03 -16.01 -8.34
N ASN A 5 -6.41 -15.53 -9.42
CA ASN A 5 -5.15 -16.08 -9.94
C ASN A 5 -3.99 -15.83 -8.96
N PHE A 6 -3.99 -14.69 -8.26
CA PHE A 6 -2.99 -14.31 -7.25
C PHE A 6 -3.34 -14.74 -5.83
N GLY A 7 -4.24 -15.71 -5.70
CA GLY A 7 -4.56 -16.34 -4.42
C GLY A 7 -5.84 -15.85 -3.74
N MET A 8 -6.52 -14.82 -4.24
CA MET A 8 -7.77 -14.36 -3.60
C MET A 8 -8.79 -15.51 -3.50
N GLY A 9 -9.23 -15.82 -2.28
CA GLY A 9 -10.12 -16.96 -2.01
C GLY A 9 -9.47 -18.34 -2.17
N LYS A 10 -8.13 -18.42 -2.08
CA LYS A 10 -7.33 -19.65 -2.06
C LYS A 10 -6.42 -19.64 -0.82
N ARG A 11 -5.92 -20.83 -0.47
CA ARG A 11 -4.99 -21.04 0.66
C ARG A 11 -3.72 -20.18 0.58
N SER A 12 -3.24 -19.86 -0.62
CA SER A 12 -2.04 -19.02 -0.79
C SER A 12 -2.23 -17.59 -0.26
N MET A 13 -3.45 -17.04 -0.24
CA MET A 13 -3.72 -15.75 0.39
C MET A 13 -3.78 -15.86 1.90
N GLU A 14 -4.39 -16.94 2.40
CA GLU A 14 -4.42 -17.25 3.82
C GLU A 14 -2.99 -17.35 4.38
N GLU A 15 -2.09 -18.04 3.69
CA GLU A 15 -0.67 -18.16 4.09
C GLU A 15 0.03 -16.79 4.15
N ARG A 16 -0.25 -15.88 3.21
CA ARG A 16 0.29 -14.50 3.24
C ARG A 16 -0.24 -13.71 4.44
N ILE A 17 -1.54 -13.82 4.71
CA ILE A 17 -2.18 -13.15 5.85
C ILE A 17 -1.60 -13.69 7.17
N LEU A 18 -1.55 -15.02 7.33
CA LEU A 18 -1.01 -15.67 8.51
C LEU A 18 0.47 -15.33 8.74
N GLY A 19 1.26 -15.18 7.66
CA GLY A 19 2.64 -14.71 7.73
C GLY A 19 2.76 -13.32 8.36
N GLU A 20 1.95 -12.35 7.93
CA GLU A 20 1.96 -11.01 8.53
C GLU A 20 1.43 -11.00 9.97
N ILE A 21 0.39 -11.80 10.27
CA ILE A 21 -0.14 -11.92 11.63
C ILE A 21 0.90 -12.53 12.57
N SER A 22 1.60 -13.58 12.14
CA SER A 22 2.68 -14.17 12.93
C SER A 22 3.77 -13.14 13.23
N TYR A 23 4.14 -12.32 12.24
CA TYR A 23 5.09 -11.22 12.47
C TYR A 23 4.57 -10.23 13.51
N ILE A 24 3.31 -9.78 13.40
CA ILE A 24 2.71 -8.84 14.35
C ILE A 24 2.72 -9.41 15.77
N THR A 25 2.28 -10.66 15.95
CA THR A 25 2.26 -11.31 17.27
C THR A 25 3.66 -11.38 17.86
N THR A 26 4.65 -11.85 17.10
CA THR A 26 6.05 -11.89 17.55
C THR A 26 6.60 -10.49 17.87
N HIS A 27 6.25 -9.47 17.08
CA HIS A 27 6.66 -8.10 17.34
C HIS A 27 6.08 -7.58 18.67
N LEU A 28 4.79 -7.83 18.92
CA LEU A 28 4.12 -7.44 20.16
C LEU A 28 4.69 -8.19 21.38
N GLU A 29 4.91 -9.50 21.27
CA GLU A 29 5.51 -10.30 22.34
C GLU A 29 6.92 -9.81 22.70
N ASN A 30 7.75 -9.49 21.71
CA ASN A 30 9.14 -9.12 21.91
C ASN A 30 9.35 -7.64 22.29
N ASN A 31 8.55 -6.72 21.73
CA ASN A 31 8.79 -5.28 21.84
C ASN A 31 7.72 -4.55 22.67
N ALA A 32 6.52 -5.12 22.81
CA ALA A 32 5.40 -4.48 23.51
C ALA A 32 5.26 -4.95 24.97
N ALA A 33 6.33 -5.50 25.58
CA ALA A 33 6.38 -5.86 27.00
C ALA A 33 6.30 -4.60 27.92
N GLY A 34 5.14 -3.93 27.91
CA GLY A 34 4.81 -2.75 28.69
C GLY A 34 4.86 -1.41 27.94
N GLN A 35 5.35 -1.35 26.69
CA GLN A 35 5.41 -0.10 25.93
C GLN A 35 4.15 0.17 25.09
N PRO A 36 3.60 1.40 25.12
CA PRO A 36 2.50 1.78 24.24
C PRO A 36 2.92 1.64 22.77
N THR A 37 2.17 0.84 22.02
CA THR A 37 2.35 0.65 20.58
C THR A 37 1.08 1.06 19.85
N ASP A 38 1.19 1.83 18.76
CA ASP A 38 0.04 2.16 17.92
C ASP A 38 -0.31 0.98 16.98
N PRO A 39 -1.44 0.27 17.21
CA PRO A 39 -1.81 -0.87 16.39
C PRO A 39 -2.13 -0.47 14.95
N HIS A 40 -2.55 0.78 14.69
CA HIS A 40 -2.90 1.20 13.34
C HIS A 40 -1.71 1.07 12.39
N ILE A 41 -0.52 1.50 12.83
CA ILE A 41 0.69 1.45 12.01
C ILE A 41 1.06 -0.01 11.67
N LEU A 42 0.99 -0.91 12.65
CA LEU A 42 1.29 -2.34 12.45
C LEU A 42 0.35 -2.97 11.42
N PHE A 43 -0.96 -2.78 11.57
CA PHE A 43 -1.94 -3.34 10.65
C PHE A 43 -1.89 -2.70 9.26
N HIS A 44 -1.60 -1.39 9.16
CA HIS A 44 -1.44 -0.74 7.86
C HIS A 44 -0.23 -1.27 7.11
N LYS A 45 0.92 -1.44 7.78
CA LYS A 45 2.10 -2.04 7.15
C LYS A 45 1.85 -3.49 6.71
N ALA A 46 1.25 -4.32 7.57
CA ALA A 46 0.89 -5.70 7.21
C ALA A 46 -0.05 -5.78 6.00
N THR A 47 -1.11 -4.98 6.01
CA THR A 47 -2.08 -4.93 4.89
C THR A 47 -1.39 -4.47 3.61
N PHE A 48 -0.54 -3.44 3.70
CA PHE A 48 0.20 -2.93 2.57
C PHE A 48 1.20 -3.97 2.02
N ASN A 49 1.89 -4.72 2.88
CA ASN A 49 2.75 -5.83 2.48
C ASN A 49 2.00 -6.93 1.73
N ILE A 50 0.81 -7.31 2.19
CA ILE A 50 -0.03 -8.29 1.48
C ILE A 50 -0.36 -7.76 0.08
N ILE A 51 -0.78 -6.50 -0.04
CA ILE A 51 -1.07 -5.88 -1.34
C ILE A 51 0.17 -5.84 -2.24
N CYS A 52 1.32 -5.37 -1.74
CA CYS A 52 2.57 -5.33 -2.48
C CYS A 52 3.03 -6.72 -2.93
N SER A 53 2.84 -7.75 -2.10
CA SER A 53 3.19 -9.12 -2.48
C SER A 53 2.36 -9.63 -3.67
N ILE A 54 1.15 -9.10 -3.85
CA ILE A 54 0.26 -9.43 -5.00
C ILE A 54 0.64 -8.58 -6.22
N LEU A 55 0.89 -7.29 -6.01
CA LEU A 55 1.17 -6.35 -7.10
C LEU A 55 2.57 -6.51 -7.70
N PHE A 56 3.57 -6.74 -6.86
CA PHE A 56 5.00 -6.65 -7.20
C PHE A 56 5.79 -7.91 -6.83
N GLY A 57 5.10 -8.98 -6.42
CA GLY A 57 5.74 -10.23 -5.98
C GLY A 57 6.62 -10.08 -4.73
N SER A 58 6.67 -8.88 -4.14
CA SER A 58 7.68 -8.49 -3.15
C SER A 58 7.05 -8.25 -1.79
N ARG A 59 7.71 -8.75 -0.76
CA ARG A 59 7.40 -8.45 0.65
C ARG A 59 8.50 -7.55 1.19
N TYR A 60 8.12 -6.40 1.74
CA TYR A 60 9.07 -5.50 2.38
C TYR A 60 9.23 -5.86 3.85
N GLU A 61 10.43 -5.65 4.38
CA GLU A 61 10.64 -5.67 5.83
C GLU A 61 9.81 -4.56 6.47
N GLN A 62 9.34 -4.76 7.69
CA GLN A 62 8.41 -3.83 8.35
C GLN A 62 9.10 -2.51 8.71
N GLU A 63 10.42 -2.55 8.85
CA GLU A 63 11.32 -1.42 9.03
C GLU A 63 11.80 -0.83 7.70
N ASP A 64 11.38 -1.38 6.55
CA ASP A 64 11.79 -0.88 5.24
C ASP A 64 11.38 0.58 5.05
N ARG A 65 12.32 1.37 4.53
CA ARG A 65 12.16 2.81 4.31
C ARG A 65 10.95 3.14 3.43
N PHE A 66 10.63 2.28 2.48
CA PHE A 66 9.46 2.41 1.61
C PHE A 66 8.16 2.35 2.40
N LEU A 67 7.99 1.32 3.26
CA LEU A 67 6.80 1.18 4.10
C LEU A 67 6.67 2.32 5.09
N GLN A 68 7.79 2.71 5.73
CA GLN A 68 7.81 3.81 6.68
C GLN A 68 7.42 5.15 6.04
N LEU A 69 7.79 5.36 4.77
CA LEU A 69 7.42 6.54 4.02
C LEU A 69 5.95 6.49 3.58
N ILE A 70 5.50 5.38 2.98
CA ILE A 70 4.23 5.36 2.26
C ILE A 70 3.02 5.22 3.18
N VAL A 71 3.12 4.45 4.27
CA VAL A 71 1.99 4.19 5.17
C VAL A 71 1.43 5.46 5.81
N PRO A 72 2.26 6.36 6.39
CA PRO A 72 1.75 7.62 6.95
C PRO A 72 1.02 8.49 5.91
N HIS A 73 1.56 8.54 4.69
CA HIS A 73 0.98 9.32 3.60
C HIS A 73 -0.35 8.73 3.11
N ILE A 74 -0.48 7.40 3.03
CA ILE A 74 -1.74 6.73 2.74
C ILE A 74 -2.78 7.00 3.83
N THR A 75 -2.39 6.93 5.10
CA THR A 75 -3.29 7.25 6.22
C THR A 75 -3.75 8.71 6.17
N GLU A 76 -2.84 9.64 5.87
CA GLU A 76 -3.16 11.06 5.77
C GLU A 76 -4.12 11.34 4.61
N ILE A 77 -3.84 10.85 3.41
CA ILE A 77 -4.73 11.08 2.27
C ILE A 77 -6.08 10.39 2.46
N SER A 78 -6.11 9.22 3.10
CA SER A 78 -7.36 8.54 3.44
C SER A 78 -8.24 9.38 4.36
N LYS A 79 -7.66 10.12 5.31
CA LYS A 79 -8.43 11.05 6.17
C LYS A 79 -9.01 12.23 5.38
N ILE A 80 -8.29 12.72 4.37
CA ILE A 80 -8.77 13.82 3.52
C ILE A 80 -9.89 13.34 2.60
N LEU A 81 -9.69 12.20 1.93
CA LEU A 81 -10.63 11.64 0.96
C LEU A 81 -11.91 11.09 1.60
N ASN A 82 -11.82 10.52 2.79
CA ASN A 82 -13.00 10.04 3.53
C ASN A 82 -13.59 11.11 4.47
N GLY A 83 -12.97 12.29 4.52
CA GLY A 83 -13.40 13.40 5.36
C GLY A 83 -14.33 14.37 4.64
N PRO A 84 -14.78 15.44 5.33
CA PRO A 84 -15.66 16.45 4.74
C PRO A 84 -15.01 17.21 3.57
N TRP A 85 -13.68 17.24 3.51
CA TRP A 85 -12.94 17.92 2.44
C TRP A 85 -13.21 17.34 1.06
N ALA A 86 -13.48 16.04 0.94
CA ALA A 86 -13.86 15.43 -0.33
C ALA A 86 -15.21 15.95 -0.82
N ALA A 87 -16.22 15.98 0.05
CA ALA A 87 -17.53 16.53 -0.29
C ALA A 87 -17.45 18.02 -0.65
N ILE A 88 -16.67 18.82 0.09
CA ILE A 88 -16.46 20.24 -0.20
C ILE A 88 -15.82 20.45 -1.58
N TYR A 89 -14.83 19.63 -1.93
CA TYR A 89 -14.14 19.70 -3.24
C TYR A 89 -15.08 19.39 -4.42
N GLU A 90 -16.00 18.45 -4.23
CA GLU A 90 -17.02 18.10 -5.23
C GLU A 90 -18.12 19.16 -5.34
N MET A 91 -18.63 19.64 -4.20
CA MET A 91 -19.77 20.56 -4.17
C MET A 91 -19.43 22.00 -4.58
N PHE A 92 -18.20 22.46 -4.35
CA PHE A 92 -17.83 23.87 -4.54
C PHE A 92 -16.59 24.03 -5.43
N PRO A 93 -16.74 24.05 -6.77
CA PRO A 93 -15.63 24.19 -7.71
C PRO A 93 -14.77 25.44 -7.51
N LEU A 94 -15.37 26.54 -7.03
CA LEU A 94 -14.66 27.80 -6.75
C LEU A 94 -13.58 27.64 -5.66
N LEU A 95 -13.78 26.72 -4.71
CA LEU A 95 -12.82 26.50 -3.63
C LEU A 95 -11.55 25.77 -4.12
N ARG A 96 -11.57 25.15 -5.31
CA ARG A 96 -10.43 24.39 -5.86
C ARG A 96 -9.18 25.25 -6.09
N TYR A 97 -9.34 26.56 -6.25
CA TYR A 97 -8.23 27.50 -6.41
C TYR A 97 -7.57 27.92 -5.08
N LEU A 98 -8.19 27.61 -3.94
CA LEU A 98 -7.67 27.97 -2.62
C LEU A 98 -6.66 26.93 -2.11
N PRO A 99 -5.72 27.34 -1.22
CA PRO A 99 -4.75 26.45 -0.59
C PRO A 99 -5.37 25.60 0.54
N LEU A 100 -6.36 24.80 0.17
CA LEU A 100 -7.10 23.92 1.08
C LEU A 100 -6.54 22.48 1.05
N PRO A 101 -6.93 21.60 1.99
CA PRO A 101 -6.30 20.29 2.18
C PRO A 101 -6.26 19.36 0.96
N PHE A 102 -7.12 19.56 -0.04
CA PHE A 102 -7.03 18.82 -1.30
C PHE A 102 -5.72 19.05 -2.06
N GLN A 103 -5.08 20.22 -1.94
CA GLN A 103 -3.74 20.43 -2.52
C GLN A 103 -2.70 19.47 -1.92
N LYS A 104 -2.75 19.25 -0.60
CA LYS A 104 -1.90 18.28 0.08
C LYS A 104 -2.21 16.86 -0.40
N ALA A 105 -3.48 16.50 -0.56
CA ALA A 105 -3.88 15.22 -1.13
C ALA A 105 -3.29 15.00 -2.54
N PHE A 106 -3.33 16.01 -3.42
CA PHE A 106 -2.71 15.91 -4.75
C PHE A 106 -1.19 15.74 -4.69
N GLN A 107 -0.51 16.43 -3.79
CA GLN A 107 0.95 16.26 -3.59
C GLN A 107 1.29 14.84 -3.16
N ILE A 108 0.54 14.29 -2.20
CA ILE A 108 0.70 12.90 -1.73
C ILE A 108 0.43 11.92 -2.87
N MET A 109 -0.66 12.08 -3.63
CA MET A 109 -0.95 11.22 -4.79
C MET A 109 0.16 11.25 -5.83
N ASN A 110 0.71 12.42 -6.13
CA ASN A 110 1.80 12.56 -7.09
C ASN A 110 3.10 11.90 -6.61
N MET A 111 3.37 11.94 -5.30
CA MET A 111 4.50 11.21 -4.73
C MET A 111 4.26 9.69 -4.79
N ILE A 112 3.09 9.19 -4.37
CA ILE A 112 2.75 7.76 -4.46
C ILE A 112 2.83 7.28 -5.90
N ARG A 113 2.30 8.05 -6.86
CA ARG A 113 2.36 7.73 -8.28
C ARG A 113 3.80 7.59 -8.78
N ARG A 114 4.71 8.47 -8.38
CA ARG A 114 6.14 8.38 -8.73
C ARG A 114 6.77 7.12 -8.17
N LEU A 115 6.54 6.84 -6.89
CA LEU A 115 7.03 5.62 -6.24
C LEU A 115 6.54 4.34 -6.94
N LEU A 116 5.25 4.27 -7.30
CA LEU A 116 4.70 3.14 -8.03
C LEU A 116 5.27 3.04 -9.46
N ALA A 117 5.51 4.17 -10.12
CA ALA A 117 6.14 4.19 -11.44
C ALA A 117 7.58 3.65 -11.40
N ASP A 118 8.33 3.96 -10.34
CA ASP A 118 9.67 3.41 -10.14
C ASP A 118 9.62 1.89 -9.95
N GLN A 119 8.67 1.38 -9.15
CA GLN A 119 8.46 -0.07 -8.98
C GLN A 119 8.11 -0.76 -10.29
N VAL A 120 7.17 -0.20 -11.08
CA VAL A 120 6.81 -0.74 -12.40
C VAL A 120 8.00 -0.73 -13.36
N SER A 121 8.85 0.30 -13.30
CA SER A 121 10.05 0.39 -14.14
C SER A 121 11.05 -0.73 -13.80
N GLN A 122 11.28 -1.00 -12.51
CA GLN A 122 12.11 -2.12 -12.06
C GLN A 122 11.55 -3.49 -12.50
N HIS A 123 10.21 -3.64 -12.52
CA HIS A 123 9.58 -4.87 -13.02
C HIS A 123 9.80 -5.04 -14.52
N LYS A 124 9.68 -3.95 -15.30
CA LYS A 124 9.96 -3.97 -16.75
C LYS A 124 11.40 -4.37 -17.06
N GLU A 125 12.37 -3.90 -16.28
CA GLU A 125 13.79 -4.23 -16.47
C GLU A 125 14.11 -5.70 -16.16
N SER A 126 13.47 -6.26 -15.13
CA SER A 126 13.69 -7.64 -14.69
C SER A 126 12.72 -8.66 -15.32
N ARG A 127 11.88 -8.24 -16.27
CA ARG A 127 10.82 -9.07 -16.86
C ARG A 127 11.40 -10.14 -17.77
N VAL A 128 10.91 -11.37 -17.60
CA VAL A 128 11.16 -12.50 -18.49
C VAL A 128 9.84 -12.90 -19.17
N PRO A 129 9.72 -12.79 -20.50
CA PRO A 129 8.50 -13.15 -21.20
C PRO A 129 8.07 -14.59 -20.92
N GLY A 130 6.82 -14.78 -20.49
CA GLY A 130 6.25 -16.10 -20.15
C GLY A 130 6.40 -16.52 -18.68
N GLU A 131 7.20 -15.80 -17.87
CA GLU A 131 7.26 -16.00 -16.42
C GLU A 131 6.53 -14.87 -15.69
N LEU A 132 5.28 -15.13 -15.32
CA LEU A 132 4.42 -14.18 -14.62
C LEU A 132 4.63 -14.26 -13.10
N ARG A 133 5.38 -13.31 -12.54
CA ARG A 133 5.70 -13.29 -11.09
C ARG A 133 4.57 -12.69 -10.25
N ASP A 134 3.88 -11.68 -10.79
CA ASP A 134 2.91 -10.87 -10.06
C ASP A 134 1.92 -10.16 -11.01
N LEU A 135 1.00 -9.39 -10.42
CA LEU A 135 -0.03 -8.69 -11.17
C LEU A 135 0.54 -7.64 -12.13
N THR A 136 1.70 -7.03 -11.82
CA THR A 136 2.34 -6.03 -12.69
C THR A 136 2.87 -6.68 -13.95
N ASP A 137 3.62 -7.79 -13.83
CA ASP A 137 4.10 -8.54 -15.00
C ASP A 137 2.94 -9.01 -15.89
N CYS A 138 1.88 -9.49 -15.25
CA CYS A 138 0.64 -9.88 -15.93
C CYS A 138 0.03 -8.73 -16.73
N TYR A 139 -0.11 -7.54 -16.13
CA TYR A 139 -0.67 -6.39 -16.83
C TYR A 139 0.25 -5.90 -17.97
N LEU A 140 1.56 -6.13 -17.89
CA LEU A 140 2.51 -5.75 -18.93
C LEU A 140 2.55 -6.74 -20.11
N ASP A 141 2.01 -7.95 -19.93
CA ASP A 141 1.85 -9.01 -20.93
C ASP A 141 0.52 -8.89 -21.73
N GLU A 142 -0.49 -8.18 -21.19
CA GLU A 142 -1.75 -7.84 -21.89
C GLU A 142 -1.56 -6.69 -22.90
#